data_AF-A0A2V7JGH3-F1
#
_entry.id   AF-A0A2V7JGH3-F1
#
_cell.length_a   1.000
_cell.length_b   1.000
_cell.length_c   1.000
_cell.angle_alpha   90.00
_cell.angle_beta   90.00
_cell.angle_gamma   90.00
#
_symmetry.space_group_name_H-M   'P 1'
#
loop_
_entity.id
_entity.type
_entity.pdbx_description
1 polymer ?
#
loop_
_entity_poly.entity_id
_entity_poly.type
_entity_poly.pdbx_seq_one_letter_code
_entity_poly.pdbx_strand_id
1 'polypeptide(L)'
;MAHEYAHAEAAYRQGDDTAYMLGRLTLNPLKHIDPLMTVIVPLILWRIGAPPFGAAKPVPVNPRKYRNFRRGDIIVSLAGITVNLALFVACTLLFALVGLVGTAVPALIGVLQSDSGAPARR
;
A
#
# COMPACT_ATOMS: atom_id res chain seq x y z
N MET A 1 1.53 4.94 -0.59
CA MET A 1 1.80 5.47 0.77
C MET A 1 2.89 4.68 1.49
N ALA A 2 2.71 3.40 1.82
CA ALA A 2 3.75 2.62 2.49
C ALA A 2 5.11 2.64 1.76
N HIS A 3 5.10 2.58 0.42
CA HIS A 3 6.29 2.70 -0.42
C HIS A 3 7.05 4.03 -0.20
N GLU A 4 6.37 5.16 -0.30
CA GLU A 4 7.00 6.48 -0.11
C GLU A 4 7.41 6.72 1.33
N TYR A 5 6.62 6.23 2.29
CA TYR A 5 7.01 6.23 3.70
C TYR A 5 8.30 5.43 3.92
N ALA A 6 8.47 4.29 3.26
CA ALA A 6 9.67 3.47 3.35
C ALA A 6 10.92 4.23 2.85
N HIS A 7 10.81 4.92 1.72
CA HIS A 7 11.88 5.78 1.21
C HIS A 7 12.24 6.89 2.22
N ALA A 8 11.23 7.56 2.77
CA ALA A 8 11.40 8.65 3.73
C ALA A 8 12.05 8.18 5.04
N GLU A 9 11.59 7.05 5.57
CA GLU A 9 12.12 6.42 6.78
C GLU A 9 13.57 5.94 6.57
N ALA A 10 13.85 5.32 5.43
CA ALA A 10 15.22 4.92 5.07
C ALA A 10 16.14 6.13 4.93
N ALA A 11 15.68 7.21 4.28
CA ALA A 11 16.44 8.45 4.12
C ALA A 11 16.73 9.10 5.48
N TYR A 12 15.73 9.14 6.36
CA TYR A 12 15.86 9.63 7.74
C TYR A 12 16.92 8.84 8.52
N ARG A 13 16.89 7.51 8.44
CA ARG A 13 17.91 6.65 9.07
C ARG A 13 19.31 6.88 8.51
N GLN A 14 19.41 7.28 7.24
CA GLN A 14 20.68 7.61 6.61
C GLN A 14 21.17 9.04 6.87
N GLY A 15 20.40 9.87 7.56
CA GLY A 15 20.77 11.23 7.96
C GLY A 15 20.02 12.33 7.23
N ASP A 16 19.12 12.00 6.30
CA ASP A 16 18.28 12.99 5.63
C ASP A 16 16.99 13.26 6.41
N ASP A 17 16.98 14.36 7.15
CA ASP A 17 15.84 14.85 7.91
C ASP A 17 14.81 15.66 7.09
N THR A 18 14.97 15.79 5.77
CA THR A 18 14.15 16.68 4.93
C THR A 18 12.66 16.32 4.97
N ALA A 19 12.31 15.04 4.79
CA ALA A 19 10.92 14.58 4.85
C ALA A 19 10.31 14.73 6.26
N TYR A 20 11.12 14.51 7.29
CA TYR A 20 10.73 14.68 8.69
C TYR A 20 10.42 16.15 8.99
N MET A 21 11.31 17.06 8.58
CA MET A 21 11.17 18.50 8.81
C MET A 21 9.99 19.12 8.06
N LEU A 22 9.63 18.56 6.91
CA LEU A 22 8.44 18.96 6.16
C LEU A 22 7.14 18.31 6.68
N GLY A 23 7.20 17.55 7.77
CA GLY A 23 6.04 16.85 8.34
C GLY A 23 5.46 15.77 7.44
N ARG A 24 6.25 15.27 6.48
CA ARG A 24 5.87 14.26 5.47
C ARG A 24 6.32 12.84 5.82
N LEU A 25 7.02 12.64 6.92
CA LEU A 25 7.29 11.30 7.46
C LEU A 25 6.03 10.77 8.17
N THR A 26 5.02 10.37 7.39
CA THR A 26 3.71 10.00 7.91
C THR A 26 2.99 9.05 6.96
N LEU A 27 2.21 8.11 7.51
CA LEU A 27 1.33 7.24 6.74
C LEU A 27 -0.01 7.90 6.38
N ASN A 28 -0.23 9.15 6.80
CA ASN A 28 -1.47 9.86 6.52
C ASN A 28 -1.54 10.25 5.02
N PRO A 29 -2.47 9.69 4.22
CA PRO A 29 -2.58 9.99 2.80
C PRO A 29 -2.95 11.46 2.54
N LEU A 30 -3.70 12.10 3.45
CA LEU A 30 -4.14 13.49 3.30
C LEU A 30 -2.96 14.47 3.19
N LYS A 31 -1.84 14.16 3.84
CA LYS A 31 -0.62 14.99 3.81
C LYS A 31 0.15 14.89 2.49
N HIS A 32 -0.22 13.95 1.64
CA HIS A 32 0.42 13.69 0.34
C HIS A 32 -0.47 14.06 -0.85
N ILE A 33 -1.72 14.48 -0.60
CA ILE A 33 -2.63 14.94 -1.63
C ILE A 33 -2.24 16.36 -2.03
N ASP A 34 -2.07 16.56 -3.33
CA ASP A 34 -2.02 17.90 -3.92
C ASP A 34 -3.41 18.21 -4.52
N PRO A 35 -4.20 19.12 -3.94
CA PRO A 35 -5.56 19.41 -4.41
C PRO A 35 -5.62 19.79 -5.89
N LEU A 36 -4.56 20.42 -6.42
CA LEU A 36 -4.52 20.82 -7.82
C LEU A 36 -4.37 19.59 -8.72
N MET A 37 -3.35 18.76 -8.46
CA MET A 37 -3.09 17.57 -9.29
C MET A 37 -4.05 16.41 -9.02
N THR A 38 -4.64 16.33 -7.83
CA THR A 38 -5.50 15.20 -7.41
C THR A 38 -6.99 15.48 -7.62
N VAL A 39 -7.41 16.75 -7.71
CA VAL A 39 -8.84 17.11 -7.87
C VAL A 39 -9.07 17.93 -9.13
N ILE A 40 -8.32 19.03 -9.32
CA ILE A 40 -8.57 19.97 -10.43
C ILE A 40 -8.22 19.34 -11.78
N VAL A 41 -7.05 18.72 -11.91
CA VAL A 41 -6.60 18.10 -13.16
C VAL A 41 -7.53 16.96 -13.61
N PRO A 42 -7.90 15.97 -12.76
CA PRO A 42 -8.88 14.96 -13.11
C PRO A 42 -10.23 15.53 -13.56
N LEU A 43 -10.72 16.58 -12.91
CA LEU A 43 -12.01 17.20 -13.22
C LEU A 43 -12.00 17.88 -14.60
N ILE A 44 -10.91 18.57 -14.95
CA ILE A 44 -10.73 19.19 -16.27
C ILE A 44 -10.64 18.09 -17.33
N LEU A 45 -9.82 17.06 -17.11
CA LEU A 45 -9.66 15.94 -18.03
C LEU A 45 -10.99 15.24 -18.29
N TRP A 46 -11.76 14.97 -17.23
CA TRP A 46 -13.10 14.41 -17.35
C TRP A 46 -14.03 15.32 -18.17
N ARG A 47 -13.98 16.64 -17.95
CA ARG A 47 -14.83 17.61 -18.67
C ARG A 47 -14.55 17.67 -20.17
N ILE A 48 -13.32 17.40 -20.59
CA ILE A 48 -12.89 17.39 -22.01
C ILE A 48 -12.96 15.99 -22.64
N GLY A 49 -13.49 14.99 -21.92
CA GLY A 49 -13.62 13.62 -22.43
C GLY A 49 -12.33 12.79 -22.41
N ALA A 50 -11.28 13.27 -21.73
CA ALA A 50 -10.04 12.54 -21.51
C ALA A 50 -10.12 11.67 -20.25
N PRO A 51 -9.36 10.56 -20.17
CA PRO A 51 -9.30 9.76 -18.96
C PRO A 51 -8.76 10.60 -17.78
N PRO A 52 -9.46 10.63 -16.63
CA PRO A 52 -9.02 11.41 -15.48
C PRO A 52 -7.73 10.82 -14.91
N PHE A 53 -6.69 11.64 -14.84
CA PHE A 53 -5.41 11.27 -14.24
C PHE A 53 -4.98 12.35 -13.24
N GLY A 54 -4.32 11.93 -12.17
CA GLY A 54 -3.81 12.82 -11.14
C GLY A 54 -2.54 12.27 -10.51
N ALA A 55 -1.78 13.15 -9.87
CA ALA A 55 -0.54 12.80 -9.20
C ALA A 55 -0.58 13.26 -7.74
N ALA A 56 -0.08 12.41 -6.84
CA ALA A 56 0.19 12.79 -5.46
C ALA A 56 1.50 13.56 -5.38
N LYS A 57 1.67 14.33 -4.30
CA LYS A 57 2.91 15.05 -4.03
C LYS A 57 3.94 14.07 -3.46
N PRO A 58 5.06 13.80 -4.16
CA PRO A 58 6.02 12.82 -3.70
C PRO A 58 6.72 13.28 -2.42
N VAL A 59 7.18 12.32 -1.61
CA VAL A 59 8.02 12.58 -0.45
C VAL A 59 9.44 12.97 -0.89
N PRO A 60 9.96 14.14 -0.45
CA PRO A 60 11.29 14.58 -0.86
C PRO A 60 12.39 13.80 -0.12
N VAL A 61 13.43 13.43 -0.87
CA VAL A 61 14.68 12.86 -0.35
C VAL A 61 15.86 13.70 -0.85
N ASN A 62 16.87 13.90 0.00
CA ASN A 62 18.06 14.67 -0.27
C ASN A 62 19.32 13.83 -0.03
N PRO A 63 19.87 13.20 -1.09
CA PRO A 63 21.06 12.37 -0.99
C PRO A 63 22.32 13.06 -0.46
N ARG A 64 22.38 14.40 -0.52
CA ARG A 64 23.51 15.18 -0.01
C ARG A 64 23.61 15.15 1.52
N LYS A 65 22.53 14.79 2.21
CA LYS A 65 22.48 14.66 3.67
C LYS A 65 22.82 13.25 4.17
N TYR A 66 23.01 12.29 3.27
CA TYR A 66 23.33 10.92 3.67
C TYR A 66 24.72 10.86 4.31
N ARG A 67 24.85 10.11 5.43
CA ARG A 67 26.14 9.84 6.09
C ARG A 67 27.16 9.22 5.14
N ASN A 68 26.69 8.38 4.22
CA ASN A 68 27.49 7.83 3.13
C ASN A 68 26.62 7.79 1.88
N PHE A 69 26.98 8.56 0.86
CA PHE A 69 26.19 8.71 -0.36
C PHE A 69 25.87 7.36 -1.02
N ARG A 70 26.87 6.51 -1.26
CA ARG A 70 26.68 5.23 -1.97
C ARG A 70 25.80 4.26 -1.19
N ARG A 71 26.10 4.06 0.09
CA ARG A 71 25.31 3.14 0.94
C ARG A 71 23.90 3.67 1.17
N GLY A 72 23.78 4.97 1.41
CA GLY A 72 22.50 5.62 1.63
C GLY A 72 21.59 5.51 0.42
N ASP A 73 22.11 5.80 -0.77
CA ASP A 73 21.35 5.77 -2.01
C ASP A 73 20.84 4.36 -2.36
N ILE A 74 21.68 3.32 -2.17
CA ILE A 74 21.28 1.93 -2.35
C ILE A 74 20.18 1.53 -1.35
N ILE A 75 20.34 1.87 -0.07
CA ILE A 75 19.39 1.50 0.98
C ILE A 75 18.05 2.21 0.76
N VAL A 76 18.07 3.50 0.43
CA VAL A 76 16.85 4.27 0.15
C VAL A 76 16.16 3.72 -1.09
N SER A 77 16.87 3.45 -2.18
CA SER A 77 16.29 2.89 -3.41
C SER A 77 15.65 1.51 -3.19
N LEU A 78 16.27 0.65 -2.38
CA LEU A 78 15.74 -0.68 -2.06
C LEU A 78 14.54 -0.64 -1.09
N ALA A 79 14.40 0.41 -0.27
CA ALA A 79 13.36 0.49 0.75
C ALA A 79 11.95 0.38 0.15
N GLY A 80 11.67 1.13 -0.92
CA GLY A 80 10.37 1.08 -1.61
C GLY A 80 10.08 -0.28 -2.25
N ILE A 81 11.09 -0.89 -2.88
CA ILE A 81 10.98 -2.23 -3.49
C ILE A 81 10.65 -3.27 -2.43
N THR A 82 11.38 -3.24 -1.31
CA THR A 82 11.23 -4.20 -0.21
C THR A 82 9.83 -4.12 0.40
N VAL A 83 9.31 -2.91 0.64
CA VAL A 83 7.96 -2.72 1.19
C VAL A 83 6.87 -3.15 0.20
N ASN A 84 7.03 -2.90 -1.10
CA ASN A 84 6.08 -3.39 -2.09
C ASN A 84 6.05 -4.92 -2.14
N LEU A 85 7.21 -5.56 -2.11
CA LEU A 85 7.29 -7.02 -2.13
C LEU A 85 6.69 -7.62 -0.85
N ALA A 86 6.97 -7.04 0.31
CA ALA A 86 6.38 -7.46 1.57
C ALA A 86 4.84 -7.33 1.55
N LEU A 87 4.32 -6.21 1.02
CA LEU A 87 2.87 -6.01 0.86
C LEU A 87 2.26 -7.00 -0.12
N PHE A 88 2.93 -7.28 -1.24
CA PHE A 88 2.47 -8.29 -2.20
C PHE A 88 2.29 -9.64 -1.51
N VAL A 89 3.33 -10.13 -0.83
CA VAL A 89 3.30 -11.42 -0.12
C VAL A 89 2.21 -11.43 0.96
N ALA A 90 2.13 -10.38 1.78
CA ALA A 90 1.14 -10.28 2.84
C ALA A 90 -0.31 -10.29 2.29
N CYS A 91 -0.57 -9.51 1.24
CA CYS A 91 -1.88 -9.45 0.60
C CYS A 91 -2.25 -10.79 -0.07
N THR A 92 -1.30 -11.45 -0.74
CA THR A 92 -1.53 -12.75 -1.36
C THR A 92 -1.89 -13.81 -0.32
N LEU A 93 -1.16 -13.86 0.80
CA LEU A 93 -1.45 -14.79 1.90
C LEU A 93 -2.82 -14.49 2.52
N LEU A 94 -3.12 -13.23 2.78
CA LEU A 94 -4.41 -12.82 3.32
C LEU A 94 -5.56 -13.21 2.37
N PHE A 95 -5.41 -12.94 1.08
CA PHE A 95 -6.40 -13.30 0.06
C PHE A 95 -6.62 -14.82 0.00
N ALA A 96 -5.55 -15.61 0.01
CA ALA A 96 -5.63 -17.07 0.01
C ALA A 96 -6.34 -17.61 1.26
N LEU A 97 -6.01 -17.08 2.44
CA LEU A 97 -6.67 -17.47 3.71
C LEU A 97 -8.15 -17.12 3.71
N VAL A 98 -8.52 -15.91 3.29
CA VAL A 98 -9.92 -15.48 3.18
C VAL A 98 -10.66 -16.35 2.17
N GLY A 99 -10.06 -16.66 1.02
CA GLY A 99 -10.63 -17.56 0.02
C GLY A 99 -10.84 -18.98 0.54
N LEU A 100 -9.88 -19.52 1.29
CA LEU A 100 -9.98 -20.85 1.92
C LEU A 100 -11.11 -20.90 2.95
N VAL A 101 -11.22 -19.89 3.82
CA VAL A 101 -12.33 -19.81 4.79
C VAL A 101 -13.66 -19.68 4.06
N GLY A 102 -13.72 -18.87 3.00
CA GLY A 102 -14.92 -18.67 2.18
C GLY A 102 -15.41 -19.93 1.48
N THR A 103 -14.55 -20.91 1.20
CA THR A 103 -14.95 -22.20 0.59
C THR A 103 -15.18 -23.29 1.63
N ALA A 104 -14.34 -23.37 2.66
CA ALA A 104 -14.40 -24.40 3.68
C ALA A 104 -15.60 -24.27 4.62
N VAL A 105 -15.98 -23.04 5.00
CA VAL A 105 -17.09 -22.80 5.93
C VAL A 105 -18.45 -23.21 5.34
N PRO A 106 -18.82 -22.80 4.11
CA PRO A 106 -20.07 -23.27 3.48
C PRO A 106 -20.10 -24.78 3.25
N ALA A 107 -18.96 -25.38 2.87
CA ALA A 107 -18.87 -26.83 2.69
C ALA A 107 -19.13 -27.59 4.01
N LEU A 108 -18.54 -27.14 5.11
CA LEU A 108 -18.77 -27.72 6.43
C LEU A 108 -20.22 -27.56 6.89
N ILE A 109 -20.83 -26.38 6.69
CA ILE A 109 -22.25 -26.15 6.99
C ILE A 109 -23.14 -27.11 6.18
N GLY A 110 -22.84 -27.32 4.90
CA GLY A 110 -23.58 -28.26 4.05
C GLY A 110 -23.55 -29.70 4.57
N VAL A 111 -22.39 -30.17 5.05
CA VAL A 111 -22.25 -31.52 5.65
C VAL A 111 -23.06 -31.64 6.95
N LEU A 112 -22.99 -30.64 7.82
CA LEU A 112 -23.74 -30.65 9.09
C LEU A 112 -25.27 -30.63 8.87
N GLN A 113 -25.73 -29.96 7.80
CA GLN A 113 -27.13 -29.95 7.39
C GLN A 113 -27.59 -31.27 6.76
N SER A 114 -26.72 -31.98 6.02
CA SER A 114 -27.08 -33.28 5.45
C SER A 114 -27.25 -34.38 6.51
N ASP A 115 -26.45 -34.33 7.58
CA ASP A 115 -26.48 -35.33 8.65
C ASP A 115 -27.69 -35.16 9.60
N SER A 116 -28.23 -33.94 9.71
CA SER A 116 -29.39 -33.63 10.55
C SER A 116 -30.74 -33.89 9.87
N GLY A 117 -30.73 -34.22 8.57
CA GLY A 117 -31.91 -34.40 7.74
C GLY A 117 -32.27 -35.85 7.36
N ALA A 118 -31.65 -36.87 7.95
CA ALA A 118 -31.98 -38.27 7.61
C ALA A 118 -33.32 -38.72 8.25
N PRO A 119 -34.44 -38.86 7.51
CA PRO A 119 -35.59 -39.56 8.05
C PRO A 119 -35.23 -41.04 8.22
N ALA A 120 -35.48 -41.56 9.42
CA ALA A 120 -35.43 -42.99 9.71
C ALA A 120 -36.27 -43.75 8.66
N ARG A 121 -35.60 -44.48 7.76
CA ARG A 121 -36.26 -45.39 6.83
C ARG A 121 -37.08 -46.41 7.63
N ARG A 122 -38.38 -46.43 7.41
CA ARG A 122 -39.26 -47.58 7.59
C ARG A 122 -39.79 -48.00 6.24
#